data_AF-A0A1A6H0S8-F1
#
_entry.id   AF-A0A1A6H0S8-F1
#
_cell.length_a   1.000
_cell.length_b   1.000
_cell.length_c   1.000
_cell.angle_alpha   90.00
_cell.angle_beta   90.00
_cell.angle_gamma   90.00
#
_symmetry.space_group_name_H-M   'P 1'
#
loop_
_entity.id
_entity.type
_entity.pdbx_description
1 polymer ?
#
loop_
_entity_poly.entity_id
_entity_poly.type
_entity_poly.pdbx_seq_one_letter_code
_entity_poly.pdbx_strand_id
1 'polypeptide(L)'
;MPFNKFIPCYHHHFGRQCKLAYYGFTKLVELLEAIPEILQVLECGEEKILTLTEVERFKALAAQFVKLLRSQKDNCLMMTDLLTEYAKTFGYTFRLQDYNVSSVSALTQKLCHVV
;
A
#
# COMPACT_ATOMS: atom_id res chain seq x y z
N MET A 1 -0.78 -4.15 7.53
CA MET A 1 -2.03 -4.60 8.19
C MET A 1 -1.75 -5.83 9.07
N PRO A 2 -2.49 -6.09 10.15
CA PRO A 2 -2.30 -7.32 10.94
C PRO A 2 -2.60 -8.59 10.12
N PHE A 3 -1.77 -9.62 10.26
CA PHE A 3 -1.88 -10.88 9.53
C PHE A 3 -3.25 -11.54 9.70
N ASN A 4 -3.77 -11.57 10.94
CA ASN A 4 -5.07 -12.16 11.27
C ASN A 4 -6.27 -11.41 10.66
N LYS A 5 -6.08 -10.19 10.14
CA LYS A 5 -7.12 -9.41 9.45
C LYS A 5 -7.21 -9.71 7.96
N PHE A 6 -6.23 -10.41 7.37
CA PHE A 6 -6.22 -10.64 5.93
C PHE A 6 -7.45 -11.38 5.41
N ILE A 7 -7.80 -12.53 6.00
CA ILE A 7 -8.95 -13.33 5.55
C ILE A 7 -10.28 -12.55 5.68
N PRO A 8 -10.59 -11.90 6.84
CA PRO A 8 -11.76 -11.03 6.94
C PRO A 8 -11.79 -9.92 5.88
N CYS A 9 -10.66 -9.22 5.68
CA CYS A 9 -10.58 -8.14 4.69
C CYS A 9 -10.74 -8.65 3.25
N TYR A 10 -10.14 -9.79 2.90
CA TYR A 10 -10.29 -10.42 1.59
C TYR A 10 -11.76 -10.75 1.32
N HIS A 11 -12.46 -11.33 2.30
CA HIS A 11 -13.87 -11.66 2.15
C HIS A 11 -14.74 -10.42 1.96
N HIS A 12 -14.49 -9.37 2.75
CA HIS A 12 -15.19 -8.10 2.61
C HIS A 12 -14.95 -7.45 1.24
N HIS A 13 -13.72 -7.50 0.72
CA HIS A 13 -13.36 -6.86 -0.54
C HIS A 13 -13.86 -7.63 -1.78
N PHE A 14 -13.74 -8.96 -1.79
CA PHE A 14 -14.07 -9.79 -2.96
C PHE A 14 -15.43 -10.51 -2.87
N GLY A 15 -16.13 -10.40 -1.74
CA GLY A 15 -17.40 -11.10 -1.52
C GLY A 15 -17.29 -12.63 -1.45
N ARG A 16 -16.07 -13.19 -1.31
CA ARG A 16 -15.82 -14.65 -1.31
C ARG A 16 -14.73 -15.04 -0.34
N GLN A 17 -14.76 -16.28 0.14
CA GLN A 17 -13.70 -16.80 1.00
C GLN A 17 -12.39 -16.98 0.23
N CYS A 18 -11.27 -16.63 0.85
CA CYS A 18 -9.94 -16.98 0.35
C CYS A 18 -9.66 -18.46 0.66
N LYS A 19 -9.98 -19.35 -0.27
CA LYS A 19 -9.73 -20.78 -0.12
C LYS A 19 -8.29 -21.11 -0.52
N LEU A 20 -7.43 -21.30 0.48
CA LEU A 20 -5.99 -21.56 0.28
C LEU A 20 -5.73 -22.78 -0.63
N ALA A 21 -6.55 -23.82 -0.52
CA ALA A 21 -6.44 -25.03 -1.32
C ALA A 21 -6.58 -24.78 -2.83
N TYR A 22 -7.28 -23.72 -3.27
CA TYR A 22 -7.36 -23.36 -4.69
C TYR A 22 -6.03 -22.87 -5.26
N TYR A 23 -5.11 -22.48 -4.38
CA TYR A 23 -3.76 -22.05 -4.73
C TYR A 23 -2.70 -23.10 -4.35
N GLY A 24 -3.12 -24.28 -3.87
CA GLY A 24 -2.20 -25.35 -3.47
C GLY A 24 -1.61 -25.22 -2.06
N PHE A 25 -2.18 -24.37 -1.20
CA PHE A 25 -1.67 -24.13 0.16
C PHE A 25 -2.64 -24.59 1.25
N THR A 26 -2.09 -24.91 2.42
CA THR A 26 -2.88 -25.25 3.62
C THR A 26 -2.81 -24.17 4.70
N LYS A 27 -1.75 -23.35 4.72
CA LYS A 27 -1.58 -22.24 5.64
C LYS A 27 -1.51 -20.91 4.91
N LEU A 28 -2.10 -19.87 5.49
CA LEU A 28 -2.11 -18.54 4.88
C LEU A 28 -0.69 -17.98 4.74
N VAL A 29 0.19 -18.27 5.70
CA VAL A 29 1.57 -17.79 5.68
C VAL A 29 2.32 -18.33 4.47
N GLU A 30 2.17 -19.63 4.17
CA GLU A 30 2.80 -20.28 3.01
C GLU A 30 2.30 -19.66 1.68
N LEU A 31 1.00 -19.35 1.59
CA LEU A 31 0.44 -18.68 0.41
C LEU A 31 1.01 -17.28 0.22
N LEU A 32 1.14 -16.51 1.29
CA LEU A 32 1.66 -15.14 1.24
C LEU A 32 3.17 -15.11 0.99
N GLU A 33 3.92 -16.08 1.53
CA GLU A 33 5.35 -16.26 1.29
C GLU A 33 5.66 -16.75 -0.13
N ALA A 34 4.69 -17.31 -0.84
CA ALA A 34 4.83 -17.72 -2.23
C ALA A 34 4.82 -16.55 -3.25
N ILE A 35 4.55 -15.32 -2.81
CA ILE A 35 4.55 -14.08 -3.63
C ILE A 35 5.45 -12.98 -3.02
N PRO A 36 6.73 -13.27 -2.74
CA PRO A 36 7.62 -12.37 -2.01
C PRO A 36 7.93 -11.07 -2.75
N GLU A 37 7.77 -11.03 -4.07
CA GLU A 37 7.92 -9.84 -4.90
C GLU A 37 6.80 -8.82 -4.69
N ILE A 38 5.64 -9.27 -4.20
CA ILE A 38 4.47 -8.42 -3.97
C ILE A 38 4.33 -8.04 -2.50
N LEU A 39 4.47 -9.01 -1.60
CA LEU A 39 4.10 -8.87 -0.20
C LEU A 39 5.15 -9.51 0.72
N GLN A 40 5.36 -8.88 1.86
CA GLN A 40 6.25 -9.34 2.92
C GLN A 40 5.46 -9.54 4.22
N VAL A 41 5.79 -10.58 4.95
CA VAL A 41 5.28 -10.85 6.30
C VAL A 41 6.37 -10.43 7.29
N LEU A 42 6.14 -9.33 8.00
CA LEU A 42 7.05 -8.83 9.05
C LEU A 42 6.63 -9.38 10.40
N GLU A 43 7.59 -9.85 11.18
CA GLU A 43 7.35 -10.36 12.55
C GLU A 43 7.81 -9.31 13.58
N CYS A 44 6.94 -8.99 14.52
CA CYS A 44 7.20 -8.07 15.64
C CYS A 44 6.76 -8.77 16.94
N GLY A 45 7.68 -9.52 17.54
CA GLY A 45 7.34 -10.40 18.67
C GLY A 45 6.35 -11.48 18.24
N GLU A 46 5.19 -11.53 18.90
CA GLU A 46 4.11 -12.48 18.58
C GLU A 46 3.20 -11.99 17.45
N GLU A 47 3.31 -10.72 17.04
CA GLU A 47 2.48 -10.15 15.99
C GLU A 47 3.12 -10.29 14.62
N LYS A 48 2.31 -10.64 13.61
CA LYS A 48 2.70 -10.62 12.20
C LYS A 48 1.97 -9.50 11.47
N ILE A 49 2.71 -8.70 10.72
CA ILE A 49 2.21 -7.59 9.92
C ILE A 49 2.47 -7.86 8.45
N LEU A 50 1.43 -7.75 7.63
CA LEU A 50 1.54 -7.79 6.18
C LEU A 50 1.85 -6.39 5.64
N THR A 51 2.87 -6.30 4.80
CA THR A 51 3.23 -5.08 4.06
C THR A 51 3.47 -5.43 2.59
N LEU A 52 3.19 -4.48 1.70
CA LEU A 52 3.69 -4.57 0.34
C LEU A 52 5.22 -4.42 0.34
N THR A 53 5.87 -5.00 -0.67
CA THR A 53 7.27 -4.68 -0.96
C THR A 53 7.42 -3.18 -1.25
N GLU A 54 8.64 -2.66 -1.14
CA GLU A 54 8.90 -1.24 -1.43
C GLU A 54 8.43 -0.87 -2.84
N VAL A 55 8.74 -1.71 -3.83
CA VAL A 55 8.34 -1.50 -5.24
C VAL A 55 6.82 -1.42 -5.39
N GLU A 56 6.07 -2.41 -4.88
CA GLU A 56 4.61 -2.41 -5.00
C GLU A 56 3.95 -1.28 -4.19
N ARG A 57 4.53 -0.91 -3.05
CA ARG A 57 4.08 0.25 -2.26
C ARG A 57 4.23 1.55 -3.05
N PHE A 58 5.34 1.74 -3.77
CA PHE A 58 5.54 2.93 -4.61
C PHE A 58 4.65 2.93 -5.85
N LYS A 59 4.38 1.77 -6.46
CA LYS A 59 3.37 1.66 -7.54
C LYS A 59 1.97 2.06 -7.07
N ALA A 60 1.56 1.56 -5.90
CA ALA A 60 0.28 1.93 -5.30
C ALA A 60 0.21 3.44 -4.99
N LEU A 61 1.30 4.02 -4.48
CA LEU A 61 1.42 5.45 -4.25
C LEU A 61 1.32 6.26 -5.55
N ALA A 62 2.02 5.85 -6.60
CA ALA A 62 1.94 6.50 -7.91
C ALA A 62 0.51 6.50 -8.45
N ALA A 63 -0.21 5.38 -8.34
CA ALA A 63 -1.61 5.29 -8.73
C ALA A 63 -2.51 6.24 -7.89
N GLN A 64 -2.26 6.34 -6.59
CA GLN A 64 -2.95 7.30 -5.71
C GLN A 64 -2.67 8.75 -6.13
N PHE A 65 -1.44 9.09 -6.49
CA PHE A 65 -1.08 10.43 -6.95
C PHE A 65 -1.70 10.74 -8.31
N VAL A 66 -1.75 9.79 -9.24
CA VAL A 66 -2.49 9.95 -10.50
C VAL A 66 -3.97 10.24 -10.23
N LYS A 67 -4.59 9.51 -9.29
CA LYS A 67 -5.98 9.77 -8.89
C LYS A 67 -6.15 11.15 -8.26
N LEU A 68 -5.22 11.56 -7.40
CA LEU A 68 -5.22 12.88 -6.75
C LEU A 68 -5.06 14.01 -7.76
N LEU A 69 -4.14 13.88 -8.72
CA LEU A 69 -3.96 14.88 -9.76
C LEU A 69 -5.21 14.99 -10.63
N ARG A 70 -5.81 13.86 -11.01
CA ARG A 70 -7.07 13.84 -11.80
C ARG A 70 -8.26 14.48 -11.09
N SER A 71 -8.23 14.66 -9.76
CA SER A 71 -9.27 15.40 -9.04
C SER A 71 -9.04 16.92 -9.03
N GLN A 72 -7.87 17.38 -9.47
CA GLN A 72 -7.53 18.81 -9.58
C GLN A 72 -7.96 19.36 -10.93
N LYS A 73 -8.34 20.64 -10.95
CA LYS A 73 -8.89 21.32 -12.14
C LYS A 73 -7.97 21.23 -13.37
N ASP A 74 -6.66 21.34 -13.16
CA ASP A 74 -5.63 21.37 -14.22
C ASP A 74 -4.70 20.15 -14.18
N ASN A 75 -5.09 19.07 -13.51
CA ASN A 75 -4.24 17.90 -13.25
C ASN A 75 -2.89 18.22 -12.60
N CYS A 76 -2.80 19.33 -11.87
CA CYS A 76 -1.60 19.79 -11.20
C CYS A 76 -1.87 20.09 -9.73
N LEU A 77 -0.83 20.02 -8.91
CA LEU A 77 -0.92 20.25 -7.48
C LEU A 77 0.39 20.86 -6.99
N MET A 78 0.29 21.88 -6.15
CA MET A 78 1.46 22.45 -5.48
C MET A 78 2.00 21.45 -4.47
N MET A 79 3.33 21.29 -4.44
CA MET A 79 4.00 20.35 -3.53
C MET A 79 3.72 20.63 -2.05
N THR A 80 3.49 21.90 -1.70
CA THR A 80 3.11 22.34 -0.35
C THR A 80 1.72 21.84 0.07
N ASP A 81 0.83 21.66 -0.90
CA ASP A 81 -0.58 21.33 -0.67
C ASP A 81 -0.83 19.82 -0.75
N LEU A 82 0.17 19.04 -1.17
CA LEU A 82 0.06 17.60 -1.42
C LEU A 82 -0.52 16.83 -0.23
N LEU A 83 0.00 17.05 0.98
CA LEU A 83 -0.47 16.33 2.17
C LEU A 83 -1.92 16.69 2.52
N THR A 84 -2.29 17.96 2.34
CA THR A 84 -3.63 18.48 2.63
C THR A 84 -4.65 17.93 1.65
N GLU A 85 -4.38 18.04 0.35
CA GLU A 85 -5.30 17.55 -0.69
C GLU A 85 -5.35 16.02 -0.73
N TYR A 86 -4.26 15.34 -0.38
CA TYR A 86 -4.27 13.88 -0.18
C TYR A 86 -5.25 13.50 0.95
N ALA A 87 -5.16 14.14 2.11
CA ALA A 87 -6.03 13.84 3.24
C ALA A 87 -7.51 14.09 2.92
N LYS A 88 -7.79 15.18 2.20
CA LYS A 88 -9.14 15.50 1.72
C LYS A 88 -9.68 14.49 0.70
N THR A 89 -8.82 14.00 -0.19
CA THR A 89 -9.23 13.07 -1.27
C THR A 89 -9.43 11.64 -0.76
N PHE A 90 -8.60 11.18 0.18
CA PHE A 90 -8.60 9.80 0.66
C PHE A 90 -9.21 9.60 2.05
N GLY A 91 -9.43 10.68 2.81
CA GLY A 91 -10.02 10.64 4.15
C GLY A 91 -9.06 10.23 5.26
N TYR A 92 -7.75 10.17 5.00
CA TYR A 92 -6.72 9.85 5.99
C TYR A 92 -5.40 10.58 5.70
N THR A 93 -4.60 10.77 6.75
CA THR A 93 -3.34 11.52 6.65
C THR A 93 -2.26 10.72 5.92
N PHE A 94 -1.51 11.42 5.06
CA PHE A 94 -0.34 10.84 4.41
C PHE A 94 0.87 10.89 5.34
N ARG A 95 1.50 9.74 5.61
CA ARG A 95 2.68 9.66 6.48
C ARG A 95 3.93 9.38 5.65
N LEU A 96 4.81 10.37 5.56
CA LEU A 96 6.08 10.28 4.84
C LEU A 96 7.02 9.20 5.40
N GLN A 97 6.94 8.95 6.71
CA GLN A 97 7.75 7.94 7.41
C GLN A 97 7.46 6.52 6.91
N ASP A 98 6.23 6.24 6.47
CA ASP A 98 5.85 4.93 5.90
C ASP A 98 6.62 4.63 4.59
N TYR A 99 7.24 5.65 3.98
CA TYR A 99 8.05 5.57 2.76
C TYR A 99 9.54 5.87 3.00
N ASN A 100 9.97 5.94 4.26
CA ASN A 100 11.35 6.26 4.67
C ASN A 100 11.85 7.59 4.06
N VAL A 101 11.00 8.62 4.03
CA VAL A 101 11.36 9.96 3.56
C VAL A 101 10.96 11.03 4.57
N SER A 102 11.71 12.14 4.59
CA SER A 102 11.49 13.26 5.52
C SER A 102 10.77 14.45 4.90
N SER A 103 10.58 14.47 3.57
CA SER A 103 9.92 15.56 2.86
C SER A 103 9.19 15.07 1.61
N VAL A 104 8.23 15.87 1.13
CA VAL A 104 7.50 15.61 -0.12
C VAL A 104 8.44 15.63 -1.33
N SER A 105 9.47 16.49 -1.31
CA SER A 105 10.51 16.52 -2.35
C SER A 105 11.28 15.19 -2.44
N ALA A 106 11.74 14.67 -1.30
CA ALA A 106 12.42 13.37 -1.24
C ALA A 106 11.51 12.21 -1.70
N LEU A 107 10.21 12.29 -1.39
CA LEU A 107 9.23 11.32 -1.88
C LEU A 107 9.13 11.33 -3.42
N THR A 108 9.03 12.51 -4.02
CA THR A 108 8.94 12.65 -5.48
C THR A 108 10.20 12.17 -6.19
N GLN A 109 11.38 12.40 -5.61
CA GLN A 109 12.62 11.85 -6.15
C GLN A 109 12.61 10.32 -6.18
N LYS A 110 12.17 9.67 -5.09
CA LYS A 110 12.03 8.21 -5.07
C LYS A 110 11.02 7.70 -6.09
N LEU A 111 9.90 8.40 -6.28
CA LEU A 111 8.88 8.02 -7.28
C LEU A 111 9.44 8.06 -8.72
N CYS A 112 10.30 9.04 -9.05
CA CYS A 112 10.92 9.14 -10.38
C CYS A 112 11.82 7.94 -10.74
N HIS A 113 12.29 7.17 -9.75
CA HIS A 113 13.13 5.99 -9.98
C HIS A 113 12.35 4.68 -10.07
N VAL A 114 11.04 4.70 -9.80
CA VAL A 114 10.17 3.51 -9.78
C VAL A 114 9.26 3.44 -11.02
N VAL A 115 9.12 4.55 -11.77
CA VAL A 115 8.34 4.66 -13.01
C VAL A 115 9.23 4.51 -14.23
#